data_AF-A0A1A8LJV4-F1
#
_entry.id   AF-A0A1A8LJV4-F1
#
_cell.length_a   1.000
_cell.length_b   1.000
_cell.length_c   1.000
_cell.angle_alpha   90.00
_cell.angle_beta   90.00
_cell.angle_gamma   90.00
#
_symmetry.space_group_name_H-M   'P 1'
#
loop_
_entity.id
_entity.type
_entity.pdbx_description
1 polymer ?
#
loop_
_entity_poly.entity_id
_entity_poly.type
_entity_poly.pdbx_seq_one_letter_code
_entity_poly.pdbx_strand_id
1 'polypeptide(L)'
;DWLVFMQLVLTRVEAVTLASALLEEGFLRAVGLKSVEGLRTAGLGEQFLDDSTALYSFSESLKKRGSVKAETSLSAVELSGIVIRRGYLLKQGHRRKNWKVRLFVLRSEPAFLHYYDPTKDDITPVGGFSLRGCLVSSLEDNGVPSGVKGNIQGNLFKIITKSDVHYFIQAATHQDKMEWIDAIRQQT
;
A
#
# COMPACT_ATOMS: atom_id res chain seq x y z
N ASP A 1 1.38 7.64 10.61
CA ASP A 1 1.28 6.21 10.23
C ASP A 1 1.77 5.87 8.83
N TRP A 2 1.27 6.50 7.76
CA TRP A 2 1.67 6.18 6.38
C TRP A 2 3.20 6.27 6.15
N LEU A 3 3.90 7.29 6.66
CA LEU A 3 5.36 7.44 6.50
C LEU A 3 6.17 6.30 7.15
N VAL A 4 5.83 5.93 8.38
CA VAL A 4 6.44 4.81 9.11
C VAL A 4 6.17 3.49 8.37
N PHE A 5 4.93 3.34 7.89
CA PHE A 5 4.52 2.18 7.13
C PHE A 5 5.28 2.06 5.79
N MET A 6 5.57 3.16 5.12
CA MET A 6 6.38 3.17 3.89
C MET A 6 7.88 3.06 4.17
N GLN A 7 8.30 2.97 5.45
CA GLN A 7 9.71 2.96 5.87
C GLN A 7 10.48 4.22 5.44
N LEU A 8 9.77 5.34 5.22
CA LEU A 8 10.38 6.63 4.93
C LEU A 8 10.93 7.29 6.20
N VAL A 9 10.42 6.86 7.35
CA VAL A 9 10.87 7.21 8.71
C VAL A 9 10.75 5.98 9.60
N LEU A 10 11.50 5.93 10.69
CA LEU A 10 11.55 4.78 11.60
C LEU A 10 10.45 4.84 12.66
N THR A 11 10.06 6.04 13.08
CA THR A 11 9.12 6.22 14.20
C THR A 11 8.03 7.24 13.89
N ARG A 12 6.91 7.15 14.62
CA ARG A 12 5.82 8.14 14.53
C ARG A 12 6.31 9.54 14.93
N VAL A 13 7.23 9.62 15.89
CA VAL A 13 7.87 10.87 16.30
C VAL A 13 8.64 11.49 15.14
N GLU A 14 9.49 10.72 14.45
CA GLU A 14 10.20 11.19 13.25
C GLU A 14 9.23 11.65 12.14
N ALA A 15 8.11 10.93 11.96
CA ALA A 15 7.08 11.31 11.01
C ALA A 15 6.50 12.71 11.33
N VAL A 16 6.20 12.98 12.60
CA VAL A 16 5.69 14.27 13.07
C VAL A 16 6.75 15.36 12.91
N THR A 17 8.01 15.10 13.29
CA THR A 17 9.12 16.05 13.11
C THR A 17 9.29 16.45 11.65
N LEU A 18 9.27 15.48 10.73
CA LEU A 18 9.34 15.75 9.29
C LEU A 18 8.15 16.58 8.81
N ALA A 19 6.93 16.25 9.25
CA ALA A 19 5.73 16.97 8.85
C ALA A 19 5.70 18.41 9.39
N SER A 20 6.18 18.63 10.62
CA SER A 20 6.37 19.98 11.18
C SER A 20 7.37 20.80 10.36
N ALA A 21 8.54 20.23 10.03
CA ALA A 21 9.53 20.91 9.20
C ALA A 21 8.97 21.29 7.81
N LEU A 22 8.22 20.38 7.16
CA LEU A 22 7.57 20.67 5.88
C LEU A 22 6.50 21.77 5.99
N LEU A 23 5.82 21.90 7.13
CA LEU A 23 4.84 22.96 7.38
C LEU A 23 5.53 24.31 7.60
N GLU A 24 6.61 24.35 8.39
CA GLU A 24 7.44 25.53 8.65
C GLU A 24 8.09 26.07 7.37
N GLU A 25 8.65 25.18 6.54
CA GLU A 25 9.25 25.52 5.24
C GLU A 25 8.20 25.84 4.16
N GLY A 26 6.90 25.77 4.49
CA GLY A 26 5.81 26.14 3.60
C GLY A 26 5.52 25.13 2.48
N PHE A 27 6.10 23.92 2.54
CA PHE A 27 5.78 22.81 1.63
C PHE A 27 4.43 22.16 1.95
N LEU A 28 3.98 22.21 3.21
CA LEU A 28 2.64 21.85 3.65
C LEU A 28 1.84 23.09 4.07
N ARG A 29 0.51 22.98 3.96
CA ARG A 29 -0.44 23.99 4.44
C ARG A 29 -1.62 23.32 5.14
N ALA A 30 -2.02 23.85 6.30
CA ALA A 30 -3.26 23.46 6.96
C ALA A 30 -4.48 23.88 6.13
N VAL A 31 -5.42 22.95 5.93
CA VAL A 31 -6.65 23.20 5.15
C VAL A 31 -7.92 22.80 5.91
N GLY A 32 -7.84 21.93 6.92
CA GLY A 32 -8.97 21.57 7.77
C GLY A 32 -9.17 22.54 8.93
N LEU A 33 -10.41 22.68 9.41
CA LEU A 33 -10.75 23.53 10.55
C LEU A 33 -9.83 23.26 11.76
N LYS A 34 -9.64 21.99 12.12
CA LYS A 34 -8.80 21.59 13.26
C LYS A 34 -7.33 21.95 13.09
N SER A 35 -6.75 21.68 11.93
CA SER A 35 -5.35 22.03 11.62
C SER A 35 -5.13 23.55 11.54
N VAL A 36 -6.11 24.31 11.05
CA VAL A 36 -6.03 25.78 10.97
C VAL A 36 -6.13 26.41 12.36
N GLU A 37 -7.02 25.90 13.22
CA GLU A 37 -7.14 26.37 14.60
C GLU A 37 -5.92 25.99 15.45
N GLY A 38 -5.37 24.78 15.20
CA GLY A 38 -4.10 24.34 15.79
C GLY A 38 -2.97 25.33 15.53
N LEU A 39 -2.80 25.78 14.28
CA LEU A 39 -1.79 26.79 13.92
C LEU A 39 -1.97 28.13 14.62
N ARG A 40 -3.21 28.53 14.93
CA ARG A 40 -3.50 29.79 15.62
C ARG A 40 -3.18 29.74 17.11
N THR A 41 -3.29 28.55 17.69
CA THR A 41 -3.20 28.33 19.14
C THR A 41 -1.85 27.78 19.58
N ALA A 42 -1.11 27.14 18.67
CA ALA A 42 0.16 26.50 18.96
C ALA A 42 1.32 27.50 19.17
N GLY A 43 2.20 27.18 20.13
CA GLY A 43 3.51 27.83 20.25
C GLY A 43 4.46 27.40 19.10
N LEU A 44 5.62 28.06 18.99
CA LEU A 44 6.57 27.94 17.87
C LEU A 44 6.98 26.50 17.46
N GLY A 45 6.75 25.47 18.28
CA GLY A 45 7.16 24.08 18.01
C GLY A 45 6.03 23.02 17.86
N GLU A 46 4.75 23.38 17.95
CA GLU A 46 3.63 22.40 17.92
C GLU A 46 2.63 22.64 16.76
N GLN A 47 3.13 23.12 15.63
CA GLN A 47 2.28 23.57 14.52
C GLN A 47 1.58 22.42 13.76
N PHE A 48 2.20 21.24 13.68
CA PHE A 48 1.62 20.07 13.04
C PHE A 48 0.90 19.18 14.06
N LEU A 49 -0.42 19.04 13.91
CA LEU A 49 -1.25 18.13 14.69
C LEU A 49 -1.27 16.72 14.10
N ASP A 50 -0.78 15.75 14.86
CA ASP A 50 -0.84 14.30 14.56
C ASP A 50 -2.21 13.71 14.95
N ASP A 51 -3.24 14.16 14.26
CA ASP A 51 -4.63 13.78 14.49
C ASP A 51 -5.33 13.42 13.18
N SER A 52 -6.11 12.34 13.18
CA SER A 52 -6.76 11.82 11.97
C SER A 52 -7.80 12.75 11.35
N THR A 53 -8.25 13.77 12.08
CA THR A 53 -9.20 14.79 11.60
C THR A 53 -8.54 16.12 11.22
N ALA A 54 -7.23 16.25 11.41
CA ALA A 54 -6.46 17.38 10.94
C ALA A 54 -6.08 17.19 9.46
N LEU A 55 -6.39 18.17 8.60
CA LEU A 55 -6.20 18.05 7.15
C LEU A 55 -5.13 19.02 6.65
N TYR A 56 -4.17 18.49 5.91
CA TYR A 56 -3.07 19.25 5.31
C TYR A 56 -3.00 19.01 3.80
N SER A 57 -2.41 19.95 3.08
CA SER A 57 -2.20 19.86 1.63
C SER A 57 -0.80 20.34 1.27
N PHE A 58 -0.16 19.71 0.28
CA PHE A 58 1.12 20.16 -0.25
C PHE A 58 0.96 21.44 -1.09
N SER A 59 1.76 22.45 -0.82
CA SER A 59 1.68 23.78 -1.46
C SER A 59 1.87 23.74 -2.99
N GLU A 60 2.61 22.76 -3.51
CA GLU A 60 2.83 22.60 -4.95
C GLU A 60 1.57 22.12 -5.71
N SER A 61 0.65 21.43 -5.02
CA SER A 61 -0.58 20.89 -5.62
C SER A 61 -1.57 21.98 -6.09
N LEU A 62 -1.45 23.21 -5.60
CA LEU A 62 -2.32 24.33 -5.99
C LEU A 62 -1.87 25.05 -7.27
N LYS A 63 -0.58 24.99 -7.63
CA LYS A 63 -0.05 25.64 -8.84
C LYS A 63 -0.36 24.86 -10.11
N LYS A 64 -0.59 23.54 -10.01
CA LYS A 64 -1.00 22.65 -11.11
C LYS A 64 -2.51 22.42 -11.14
N ARG A 65 -3.33 23.46 -10.95
CA ARG A 65 -4.79 23.35 -11.19
C ARG A 65 -5.12 23.35 -12.69
N GLY A 66 -4.45 22.50 -13.45
CA GLY A 66 -4.97 21.94 -14.69
C GLY A 66 -5.54 20.59 -14.34
N SER A 67 -6.88 20.50 -14.29
CA SER A 67 -7.69 19.26 -14.21
C SER A 67 -6.93 18.03 -13.74
N VAL A 68 -6.99 17.72 -12.43
CA VAL A 68 -6.64 16.37 -11.95
C VAL A 68 -7.58 15.42 -12.67
N LYS A 69 -7.09 14.72 -13.70
CA LYS A 69 -7.85 13.65 -14.34
C LYS A 69 -8.25 12.68 -13.23
N ALA A 70 -9.52 12.29 -13.19
CA ALA A 70 -10.10 11.42 -12.16
C ALA A 70 -9.32 10.11 -11.91
N GLU A 71 -8.41 9.73 -12.82
CA GLU A 71 -7.48 8.60 -12.67
C GLU A 71 -6.52 8.72 -11.47
N THR A 72 -6.03 9.93 -11.12
CA THR A 72 -5.15 10.10 -9.94
C THR A 72 -5.93 10.02 -8.62
N SER A 73 -7.22 10.32 -8.65
CA SER A 73 -8.10 10.25 -7.48
C SER A 73 -8.48 8.83 -7.11
N LEU A 74 -8.64 7.94 -8.09
CA LEU A 74 -8.92 6.52 -7.82
C LEU A 74 -7.72 5.86 -7.12
N SER A 75 -6.49 6.06 -7.62
CA SER A 75 -5.30 5.50 -6.96
C SER A 75 -5.11 5.99 -5.52
N ALA A 76 -5.47 7.24 -5.22
CA ALA A 76 -5.37 7.77 -3.86
C ALA A 76 -6.35 7.09 -2.90
N VAL A 77 -7.59 6.85 -3.34
CA VAL A 77 -8.60 6.13 -2.54
C VAL A 77 -8.24 4.65 -2.38
N GLU A 78 -7.74 4.00 -3.43
CA GLU A 78 -7.29 2.60 -3.35
C GLU A 78 -6.12 2.44 -2.37
N LEU A 79 -5.24 3.43 -2.31
CA LEU A 79 -4.08 3.45 -1.41
C LEU A 79 -4.40 3.99 -0.01
N SER A 80 -5.59 4.55 0.23
CA SER A 80 -5.94 5.13 1.54
C SER A 80 -6.30 4.09 2.60
N GLY A 81 -6.47 2.82 2.22
CA GLY A 81 -6.86 1.76 3.14
C GLY A 81 -5.82 1.49 4.23
N ILE A 82 -6.30 1.10 5.40
CA ILE A 82 -5.51 0.73 6.58
C ILE A 82 -4.66 -0.48 6.23
N VAL A 83 -3.35 -0.39 6.42
CA VAL A 83 -2.49 -1.54 6.14
C VAL A 83 -2.58 -2.55 7.27
N ILE A 84 -2.96 -3.79 6.92
CA ILE A 84 -3.06 -4.89 7.88
C ILE A 84 -1.92 -5.91 7.73
N ARG A 85 -1.29 -6.01 6.55
CA ARG A 85 -0.11 -6.87 6.35
C ARG A 85 0.79 -6.33 5.25
N ARG A 86 2.11 -6.48 5.43
CA ARG A 86 3.11 -6.25 4.38
C ARG A 86 4.18 -7.34 4.41
N GLY A 87 4.82 -7.58 3.29
CA GLY A 87 5.90 -8.57 3.21
C GLY A 87 6.35 -8.84 1.79
N TYR A 88 7.55 -9.41 1.66
CA TYR A 88 8.13 -9.77 0.38
C TYR A 88 7.64 -11.14 -0.06
N LEU A 89 7.05 -11.20 -1.25
CA LEU A 89 6.58 -12.44 -1.86
C LEU A 89 7.11 -12.57 -3.28
N LEU A 90 7.22 -13.80 -3.76
CA LEU A 90 7.50 -14.06 -5.17
C LEU A 90 6.19 -14.06 -5.95
N LYS A 91 6.13 -13.27 -7.01
CA LYS A 91 4.95 -13.13 -7.87
C LYS A 91 5.27 -13.57 -9.29
N GLN A 92 4.41 -14.40 -9.87
CA GLN A 92 4.48 -14.71 -11.29
C GLN A 92 3.94 -13.55 -12.14
N GLY A 93 4.68 -13.20 -13.20
CA GLY A 93 4.24 -12.24 -14.20
C GLY A 93 3.03 -12.73 -15.00
N HIS A 94 2.14 -11.82 -15.37
CA HIS A 94 0.88 -12.18 -16.04
C HIS A 94 1.10 -12.59 -17.51
N ARG A 95 1.80 -11.76 -18.29
CA ARG A 95 2.14 -12.04 -19.71
C ARG A 95 3.41 -12.90 -19.83
N ARG A 96 4.54 -12.36 -19.38
CA ARG A 96 5.80 -13.10 -19.27
C ARG A 96 5.82 -13.75 -17.89
N LYS A 97 5.74 -15.07 -17.85
CA LYS A 97 5.58 -15.87 -16.63
C LYS A 97 6.85 -15.97 -15.77
N ASN A 98 7.64 -14.89 -15.70
CA ASN A 98 8.81 -14.81 -14.86
C ASN A 98 8.40 -14.54 -13.41
N TRP A 99 9.16 -15.04 -12.46
CA TRP A 99 8.97 -14.79 -11.04
C TRP A 99 9.81 -13.61 -10.60
N LYS A 100 9.21 -12.71 -9.81
CA LYS A 100 9.91 -11.55 -9.26
C LYS A 100 9.53 -11.36 -7.80
N VAL A 101 10.50 -10.96 -7.00
CA VAL A 101 10.24 -10.49 -5.64
C VAL A 101 9.48 -9.17 -5.73
N ARG A 102 8.42 -9.06 -4.93
CA ARG A 102 7.62 -7.84 -4.80
C ARG A 102 7.28 -7.63 -3.34
N LEU A 103 7.32 -6.37 -2.90
CA LEU A 103 6.74 -6.00 -1.61
C LEU A 103 5.22 -5.94 -1.78
N PHE A 104 4.50 -6.84 -1.15
CA PHE A 104 3.03 -6.82 -1.11
C PHE A 104 2.55 -6.03 0.09
N VAL A 105 1.46 -5.28 -0.11
CA VAL A 105 0.80 -4.45 0.91
C VAL A 105 -0.71 -4.71 0.85
N LEU A 106 -1.22 -5.37 1.87
CA LEU A 106 -2.63 -5.68 2.06
C LEU A 106 -3.30 -4.58 2.89
N ARG A 107 -4.35 -3.99 2.33
CA ARG A 107 -5.13 -2.90 2.94
C ARG A 107 -6.56 -3.34 3.21
N SER A 108 -7.14 -2.88 4.30
CA SER A 108 -8.56 -2.92 4.62
C SER A 108 -9.16 -1.51 4.51
N GLU A 109 -10.45 -1.41 4.20
CA GLU A 109 -11.20 -0.15 4.22
C GLU A 109 -10.54 1.03 3.45
N PRO A 110 -10.41 0.95 2.11
CA PRO A 110 -10.94 -0.10 1.24
C PRO A 110 -10.01 -1.31 1.08
N ALA A 111 -10.63 -2.47 0.82
CA ALA A 111 -9.95 -3.76 0.68
C ALA A 111 -9.18 -3.88 -0.66
N PHE A 112 -7.87 -3.76 -0.59
CA PHE A 112 -6.97 -3.80 -1.76
C PHE A 112 -5.67 -4.53 -1.46
N LEU A 113 -5.12 -5.20 -2.47
CA LEU A 113 -3.77 -5.75 -2.44
C LEU A 113 -2.91 -5.05 -3.49
N HIS A 114 -1.88 -4.34 -3.04
CA HIS A 114 -0.91 -3.65 -3.88
C HIS A 114 0.44 -4.35 -3.83
N TYR A 115 1.25 -4.19 -4.88
CA TYR A 115 2.62 -4.69 -4.90
C TYR A 115 3.60 -3.72 -5.58
N TYR A 116 4.80 -3.60 -4.99
CA TYR A 116 5.83 -2.62 -5.36
C TYR A 116 7.09 -3.33 -5.87
N ASP A 117 7.89 -2.62 -6.67
CA ASP A 117 9.20 -3.10 -7.10
C ASP A 117 10.24 -2.69 -6.05
N PRO A 118 10.77 -3.63 -5.24
CA PRO A 118 11.64 -3.26 -4.13
C PRO A 118 13.02 -2.76 -4.56
N THR A 119 13.34 -2.84 -5.85
CA THR A 119 14.57 -2.30 -6.44
C THR A 119 14.42 -0.85 -6.89
N LYS A 120 13.23 -0.25 -6.73
CA LYS A 120 12.95 1.13 -7.11
C LYS A 120 12.68 1.93 -5.85
N ASP A 121 13.28 3.11 -5.79
CA ASP A 121 12.99 4.11 -4.76
C ASP A 121 11.73 4.91 -5.17
N ASP A 122 10.61 4.20 -5.34
CA ASP A 122 9.33 4.76 -5.77
C ASP A 122 8.22 4.26 -4.84
N ILE A 123 7.39 5.19 -4.38
CA ILE A 123 6.22 4.92 -3.54
C ILE A 123 4.99 4.52 -4.36
N THR A 124 5.12 4.42 -5.69
CA THR A 124 4.04 4.04 -6.61
C THR A 124 3.99 2.52 -6.75
N PRO A 125 2.83 1.88 -6.56
CA PRO A 125 2.71 0.44 -6.78
C PRO A 125 2.94 0.10 -8.26
N VAL A 126 3.62 -1.03 -8.50
CA VAL A 126 3.71 -1.63 -9.86
C VAL A 126 2.34 -2.12 -10.32
N GLY A 127 1.49 -2.46 -9.38
CA GLY A 127 0.08 -2.71 -9.60
C GLY A 127 -0.64 -3.05 -8.31
N GLY A 128 -1.96 -3.18 -8.42
CA GLY A 128 -2.82 -3.61 -7.34
C GLY A 128 -4.18 -4.01 -7.88
N PHE A 129 -5.00 -4.58 -7.01
CA PHE A 129 -6.37 -4.94 -7.34
C PHE A 129 -7.24 -4.94 -6.08
N SER A 130 -8.52 -4.64 -6.27
CA SER A 130 -9.52 -4.76 -5.20
C SER A 130 -9.68 -6.23 -4.83
N LEU A 131 -9.76 -6.50 -3.52
CA LEU A 131 -9.99 -7.85 -3.01
C LEU A 131 -11.46 -8.25 -3.03
N ARG A 132 -12.37 -7.30 -3.17
CA ARG A 132 -13.82 -7.55 -3.19
C ARG A 132 -14.18 -8.53 -4.30
N GLY A 133 -14.72 -9.69 -3.91
CA GLY A 133 -15.10 -10.75 -4.84
C GLY A 133 -13.93 -11.52 -5.44
N CYS A 134 -12.74 -11.44 -4.84
CA CYS A 134 -11.64 -12.33 -5.16
C CYS A 134 -11.79 -13.67 -4.44
N LEU A 135 -11.16 -14.71 -5.00
CA LEU A 135 -11.02 -16.02 -4.36
C LEU A 135 -9.55 -16.28 -4.07
N VAL A 136 -9.22 -16.67 -2.84
CA VAL A 136 -7.87 -17.06 -2.44
C VAL A 136 -7.83 -18.55 -2.06
N SER A 137 -6.85 -19.27 -2.59
CA SER A 137 -6.69 -20.71 -2.33
C SER A 137 -5.23 -21.11 -2.24
N SER A 138 -4.89 -21.99 -1.29
CA SER A 138 -3.58 -22.67 -1.29
C SER A 138 -3.43 -23.54 -2.53
N LEU A 139 -2.22 -23.64 -3.04
CA LEU A 139 -1.85 -24.64 -4.04
C LEU A 139 -1.06 -25.74 -3.33
N GLU A 140 -1.36 -26.99 -3.66
CA GLU A 140 -0.68 -28.14 -3.07
C GLU A 140 0.74 -28.30 -3.62
N ASP A 141 1.59 -28.96 -2.84
CA ASP A 141 3.01 -29.16 -3.14
C ASP A 141 3.24 -30.39 -4.06
N ASN A 142 2.16 -31.04 -4.50
CA ASN A 142 2.17 -32.23 -5.35
C ASN A 142 2.40 -31.87 -6.83
N GLY A 143 3.61 -31.40 -7.14
CA GLY A 143 4.04 -31.03 -8.49
C GLY A 143 3.86 -29.54 -8.81
N VAL A 144 3.96 -29.19 -10.10
CA VAL A 144 3.81 -27.80 -10.55
C VAL A 144 2.33 -27.55 -10.88
N PRO A 145 1.62 -26.68 -10.13
CA PRO A 145 0.20 -26.43 -10.39
C PRO A 145 -0.05 -25.87 -11.80
N SER A 146 -1.20 -26.17 -12.39
CA SER A 146 -1.57 -25.63 -13.70
C SER A 146 -1.52 -24.09 -13.71
N GLY A 147 -0.78 -23.52 -14.66
CA GLY A 147 -0.54 -22.08 -14.79
C GLY A 147 0.73 -21.55 -14.12
N VAL A 148 1.34 -22.32 -13.20
CA VAL A 148 2.66 -22.05 -12.63
C VAL A 148 3.71 -22.45 -13.67
N LYS A 149 4.64 -21.56 -14.02
CA LYS A 149 5.77 -21.87 -14.92
C LYS A 149 7.09 -21.85 -14.16
N GLY A 150 7.98 -22.78 -14.51
CA GLY A 150 9.30 -22.96 -13.90
C GLY A 150 9.31 -24.02 -12.80
N ASN A 151 10.49 -24.32 -12.26
CA ASN A 151 10.68 -25.32 -11.19
C ASN A 151 10.40 -24.73 -9.79
N ILE A 152 9.36 -23.92 -9.67
CA ILE A 152 8.95 -23.35 -8.37
C ILE A 152 7.93 -24.28 -7.73
N GLN A 153 8.26 -24.71 -6.51
CA GLN A 153 7.47 -25.64 -5.71
C GLN A 153 7.46 -25.17 -4.26
N GLY A 154 6.46 -25.58 -3.49
CA GLY A 154 6.32 -25.23 -2.08
C GLY A 154 5.70 -23.84 -1.87
N ASN A 155 4.87 -23.72 -0.84
CA ASN A 155 4.39 -22.43 -0.32
C ASN A 155 3.68 -21.52 -1.33
N LEU A 156 3.06 -22.13 -2.34
CA LEU A 156 2.31 -21.44 -3.38
C LEU A 156 0.84 -21.23 -2.96
N PHE A 157 0.29 -20.09 -3.37
CA PHE A 157 -1.14 -19.82 -3.33
C PHE A 157 -1.54 -19.02 -4.56
N LYS A 158 -2.84 -19.04 -4.87
CA LYS A 158 -3.40 -18.24 -5.95
C LYS A 158 -4.51 -17.32 -5.47
N ILE A 159 -4.61 -16.18 -6.13
CA ILE A 159 -5.74 -15.26 -6.01
C ILE A 159 -6.38 -15.12 -7.40
N ILE A 160 -7.67 -15.38 -7.49
CA ILE A 160 -8.48 -15.18 -8.69
C ILE A 160 -9.32 -13.93 -8.46
N THR A 161 -9.14 -12.91 -9.28
CA THR A 161 -9.92 -11.68 -9.19
C THR A 161 -11.32 -11.84 -9.76
N LYS A 162 -12.23 -10.91 -9.44
CA LYS A 162 -13.58 -10.86 -10.05
C LYS A 162 -13.58 -10.83 -11.58
N SER A 163 -12.50 -10.36 -12.20
CA SER A 163 -12.29 -10.32 -13.65
C SER A 163 -11.52 -11.54 -14.18
N ASP A 164 -11.50 -12.63 -13.42
CA ASP A 164 -10.82 -13.89 -13.75
C ASP A 164 -9.32 -13.74 -14.08
N VAL A 165 -8.65 -12.79 -13.42
CA VAL A 165 -7.19 -12.68 -13.46
C VAL A 165 -6.59 -13.52 -12.35
N HIS A 166 -5.70 -14.45 -12.71
CA HIS A 166 -5.05 -15.39 -11.80
C HIS A 166 -3.67 -14.87 -11.40
N TYR A 167 -3.48 -14.67 -10.10
CA TYR A 167 -2.21 -14.28 -9.49
C TYR A 167 -1.62 -15.48 -8.76
N PHE A 168 -0.47 -15.97 -9.23
CA PHE A 168 0.31 -16.99 -8.54
C PHE A 168 1.38 -16.34 -7.70
N ILE A 169 1.40 -16.68 -6.42
CA ILE A 169 2.25 -16.07 -5.40
C ILE A 169 2.89 -17.16 -4.55
N GLN A 170 4.15 -17.00 -4.20
CA GLN A 170 4.88 -17.89 -3.30
C GLN A 170 5.37 -17.10 -2.08
N ALA A 171 5.13 -17.66 -0.90
CA ALA A 171 5.65 -17.16 0.37
C ALA A 171 6.95 -17.87 0.76
N ALA A 172 7.72 -17.28 1.67
CA ALA A 172 9.00 -17.84 2.09
C ALA A 172 8.84 -19.14 2.88
N THR A 173 7.79 -19.24 3.69
CA THR A 173 7.50 -20.41 4.54
C THR A 173 6.03 -20.81 4.42
N HIS A 174 5.70 -22.03 4.88
CA HIS A 174 4.32 -22.49 4.93
C HIS A 174 3.48 -21.62 5.88
N GLN A 175 4.05 -21.24 7.02
CA GLN A 175 3.40 -20.36 7.98
C GLN A 175 3.09 -18.99 7.35
N ASP A 176 4.06 -18.37 6.67
CA ASP A 176 3.87 -17.09 5.98
C ASP A 176 2.80 -17.21 4.87
N LYS A 177 2.79 -18.31 4.11
CA LYS A 177 1.71 -18.61 3.13
C LYS A 177 0.34 -18.57 3.81
N MET A 178 0.17 -19.32 4.90
CA MET A 178 -1.13 -19.45 5.56
C MET A 178 -1.59 -18.12 6.16
N GLU A 179 -0.69 -17.37 6.79
CA GLU A 179 -1.00 -16.04 7.31
C GLU A 179 -1.43 -15.06 6.21
N TRP A 180 -0.79 -15.08 5.04
CA TRP A 180 -1.22 -14.29 3.90
C TRP A 180 -2.59 -14.70 3.38
N ILE A 181 -2.84 -16.01 3.23
CA ILE A 181 -4.14 -16.53 2.79
C ILE A 181 -5.25 -16.09 3.75
N ASP A 182 -5.04 -16.27 5.05
CA ASP A 182 -6.06 -15.96 6.07
C ASP A 182 -6.31 -14.46 6.16
N ALA A 183 -5.26 -13.63 6.13
CA ALA A 183 -5.40 -12.17 6.11
C ALA A 183 -6.15 -11.69 4.86
N ILE A 184 -5.86 -12.26 3.67
CA ILE A 184 -6.55 -11.90 2.43
C ILE A 184 -8.02 -12.35 2.48
N ARG A 185 -8.31 -13.55 2.98
CA ARG A 185 -9.68 -14.10 3.06
C ARG A 185 -10.60 -13.23 3.92
N GLN A 186 -10.07 -12.54 4.93
CA GLN A 186 -10.82 -11.58 5.74
C GLN A 186 -11.24 -10.30 4.96
N GLN A 187 -10.65 -10.06 3.77
CA GLN A 187 -10.86 -8.85 2.97
C GLN A 187 -11.61 -9.11 1.65
N THR A 188 -11.92 -10.36 1.31
CA THR A 188 -12.55 -10.75 0.02
C THR A 188 -14.06 -10.71 0.02
#